data_AF-A0A9X6TGF4-F1
#
_entry.id   AF-A0A9X6TGF4-F1
#
_cell.length_a   1.000
_cell.length_b   1.000
_cell.length_c   1.000
_cell.angle_alpha   90.00
_cell.angle_beta   90.00
_cell.angle_gamma   90.00
#
_symmetry.space_group_name_H-M   'P 1'
#
loop_
_entity.id
_entity.type
_entity.pdbx_description
1 polymer ?
#
loop_
_entity_poly.entity_id
_entity_poly.type
_entity_poly.pdbx_seq_one_letter_code
_entity_poly.pdbx_strand_id
1 'polypeptide(L)'
;MNLKSLYHEIEKQNLYIEQIVIQCIKLIDYHKTHSSQNSIVFEHNLTMLSNLLLNKTHIIKRKLALGATLMDTLNISDFNLNNRIKSSISSTVLTDLKSIKFNNFTCERLFYENIKQLELILLDFRK
;
A
#
# COMPACT_ATOMS: atom_id res chain seq x y z
N MET A 1 -15.71 1.17 -19.82
CA MET A 1 -15.66 0.89 -18.37
C MET A 1 -16.74 1.74 -17.70
N ASN A 2 -17.66 1.15 -16.92
CA ASN A 2 -18.69 1.89 -16.19
C ASN A 2 -18.30 2.03 -14.71
N LEU A 3 -18.96 2.93 -13.96
CA LEU A 3 -18.65 3.17 -12.54
C LEU A 3 -18.67 1.88 -11.70
N LYS A 4 -19.65 1.00 -11.93
CA LYS A 4 -19.75 -0.30 -11.25
C LYS A 4 -18.51 -1.18 -11.45
N SER A 5 -18.04 -1.32 -12.69
CA SER A 5 -16.83 -2.08 -13.01
C SER A 5 -15.56 -1.45 -12.43
N LEU A 6 -15.48 -0.12 -12.39
CA LEU A 6 -14.37 0.60 -11.78
C LEU A 6 -14.33 0.37 -10.27
N TYR A 7 -15.49 0.37 -9.60
CA TYR A 7 -15.59 0.12 -8.16
C TYR A 7 -15.17 -1.30 -7.78
N HIS A 8 -15.66 -2.31 -8.52
CA HIS A 8 -15.25 -3.68 -8.29
C HIS A 8 -13.74 -3.86 -8.41
N GLU A 9 -13.13 -3.17 -9.38
CA GLU A 9 -11.69 -3.20 -9.56
C GLU A 9 -10.93 -2.46 -8.44
N ILE A 10 -11.46 -1.35 -7.90
CA ILE A 10 -10.89 -0.68 -6.72
C ILE A 10 -10.94 -1.63 -5.50
N GLU A 11 -12.08 -2.26 -5.24
CA GLU A 11 -12.23 -3.23 -4.14
C GLU A 11 -11.26 -4.42 -4.29
N LYS A 12 -11.10 -4.93 -5.51
CA LYS A 12 -10.12 -5.98 -5.80
C LYS A 12 -8.68 -5.54 -5.50
N GLN A 13 -8.31 -4.30 -5.83
CA GLN A 13 -6.98 -3.78 -5.49
C GLN A 13 -6.80 -3.58 -3.98
N ASN A 14 -7.83 -3.17 -3.23
CA ASN A 14 -7.78 -3.10 -1.77
C ASN A 14 -7.48 -4.47 -1.15
N LEU A 15 -8.12 -5.55 -1.64
CA LEU A 15 -7.83 -6.91 -1.17
C LEU A 15 -6.37 -7.32 -1.43
N TYR A 16 -5.79 -6.92 -2.57
CA TYR A 16 -4.37 -7.18 -2.81
C TYR A 16 -3.46 -6.40 -1.85
N ILE A 17 -3.80 -5.15 -1.53
CA ILE A 17 -3.08 -4.36 -0.53
C ILE A 17 -3.10 -5.07 0.83
N GLU A 18 -4.26 -5.54 1.27
CA GLU A 18 -4.41 -6.32 2.51
C GLU A 18 -3.52 -7.54 2.55
N GLN A 19 -3.51 -8.33 1.47
CA GLN A 19 -2.68 -9.51 1.36
C GLN A 19 -1.19 -9.18 1.45
N ILE A 20 -0.75 -8.10 0.80
CA ILE A 20 0.65 -7.65 0.85
C ILE A 20 1.03 -7.20 2.26
N VAL A 21 0.15 -6.45 2.95
CA VAL A 21 0.36 -6.04 4.35
C VAL A 21 0.48 -7.25 5.26
N ILE A 22 -0.41 -8.23 5.14
CA ILE A 22 -0.34 -9.47 5.91
C ILE A 22 0.98 -10.22 5.65
N GLN A 23 1.45 -10.27 4.40
CA GLN A 23 2.74 -10.88 4.08
C GLN A 23 3.92 -10.12 4.70
N CYS A 24 3.88 -8.77 4.72
CA CYS A 24 4.88 -7.97 5.41
C CYS A 24 4.93 -8.33 6.89
N ILE A 25 3.78 -8.35 7.57
CA ILE A 25 3.68 -8.68 9.00
C ILE A 25 4.24 -10.09 9.27
N LYS A 26 3.80 -11.10 8.51
CA LYS A 26 4.30 -12.48 8.65
C LYS A 26 5.81 -12.58 8.46
N LEU A 27 6.35 -11.87 7.46
CA LEU A 27 7.79 -11.85 7.18
C LEU A 27 8.58 -11.21 8.33
N ILE A 28 8.06 -10.11 8.90
CA ILE A 28 8.67 -9.41 10.04
C ILE A 28 8.66 -10.30 11.29
N ASP A 29 7.53 -10.91 11.61
CA ASP A 29 7.39 -11.77 12.78
C ASP A 29 8.28 -13.02 12.68
N TYR A 30 8.38 -13.60 11.48
CA TYR A 30 9.31 -14.69 11.21
C TYR A 30 10.77 -14.27 11.44
N HIS A 31 11.18 -13.11 10.92
CA HIS A 31 12.54 -12.63 11.12
C HIS A 31 12.85 -12.28 12.57
N LYS A 32 11.89 -11.72 13.33
CA LYS A 32 12.05 -11.47 14.77
C LYS A 32 12.32 -12.75 15.56
N THR A 33 11.67 -13.86 15.19
CA THR A 33 11.82 -15.17 15.85
C THR A 33 13.06 -15.95 15.36
N HIS A 34 13.61 -15.63 14.18
CA HIS A 34 14.73 -16.33 13.55
C HIS A 34 15.85 -15.38 13.10
N SER A 35 16.16 -14.37 13.93
CA SER A 35 17.00 -13.22 13.57
C SER A 35 18.43 -13.53 13.11
N SER A 36 18.92 -14.76 13.34
CA SER A 36 20.23 -15.22 12.89
C SER A 36 20.24 -15.87 11.49
N GLN A 37 19.09 -16.12 10.86
CA GLN A 37 19.00 -16.78 9.56
C GLN A 37 18.63 -15.83 8.42
N ASN A 38 19.47 -15.79 7.38
CA ASN A 38 19.19 -15.20 6.06
C ASN A 38 18.65 -13.75 6.07
N SER A 39 19.25 -12.86 6.86
CA SER A 39 18.85 -11.44 6.93
C SER A 39 18.79 -10.74 5.56
N ILE A 40 19.72 -11.05 4.65
CA ILE A 40 19.73 -10.51 3.28
C ILE A 40 18.45 -10.91 2.51
N VAL A 41 18.00 -12.16 2.63
CA VAL A 41 16.79 -12.65 1.94
C VAL A 41 15.55 -11.99 2.54
N PHE A 42 15.51 -11.84 3.86
CA PHE A 42 14.46 -11.10 4.55
C PHE A 42 14.36 -9.66 4.04
N GLU A 43 15.48 -8.92 4.03
CA GLU A 43 15.53 -7.52 3.61
C GLU A 43 15.13 -7.34 2.14
N HIS A 44 15.57 -8.25 1.27
CA HIS A 44 15.18 -8.23 -0.15
C HIS A 44 13.68 -8.46 -0.32
N ASN A 45 13.12 -9.48 0.34
CA ASN A 45 11.69 -9.80 0.27
C ASN A 45 10.83 -8.66 0.81
N LEU A 46 11.24 -8.06 1.93
CA LEU A 46 10.52 -6.93 2.52
C LEU A 46 10.55 -5.71 1.59
N THR A 47 11.70 -5.45 0.94
CA THR A 47 11.84 -4.40 -0.07
C THR A 47 10.90 -4.66 -1.26
N MET A 48 10.84 -5.91 -1.76
CA MET A 48 9.94 -6.29 -2.86
C MET A 48 8.47 -6.10 -2.48
N LEU A 49 8.07 -6.53 -1.28
CA LEU A 49 6.71 -6.35 -0.78
C LEU A 49 6.34 -4.87 -0.64
N SER A 50 7.25 -4.03 -0.13
CA SER A 50 7.01 -2.58 -0.05
C SER A 50 6.79 -1.93 -1.42
N ASN A 51 7.54 -2.35 -2.43
CA ASN A 51 7.38 -1.88 -3.80
C ASN A 51 6.04 -2.34 -4.40
N LEU A 52 5.65 -3.60 -4.17
CA LEU A 52 4.34 -4.10 -4.59
C LEU A 52 3.20 -3.32 -3.92
N LEU A 53 3.32 -3.05 -2.63
CA LEU A 53 2.35 -2.26 -1.86
C LEU A 53 2.20 -0.85 -2.44
N LEU A 54 3.32 -0.19 -2.74
CA LEU A 54 3.34 1.14 -3.36
C LEU A 54 2.66 1.12 -4.74
N ASN A 55 3.02 0.17 -5.60
CA ASN A 55 2.43 0.04 -6.93
C ASN A 55 0.91 -0.16 -6.89
N LYS A 56 0.43 -1.02 -5.98
CA LYS A 56 -1.02 -1.25 -5.80
C LYS A 56 -1.74 0.00 -5.32
N THR A 57 -1.13 0.73 -4.39
CA THR A 57 -1.67 1.99 -3.87
C THR A 57 -1.76 3.06 -4.97
N HIS A 58 -0.76 3.17 -5.85
CA HIS A 58 -0.81 4.06 -7.02
C HIS A 58 -1.92 3.69 -8.01
N ILE A 59 -2.13 2.38 -8.26
CA ILE A 59 -3.21 1.92 -9.14
C ILE A 59 -4.57 2.37 -8.58
N ILE A 60 -4.78 2.24 -7.27
CA ILE A 60 -5.99 2.72 -6.61
C ILE A 60 -6.14 4.22 -6.78
N LYS A 61 -5.09 5.01 -6.47
CA LYS A 61 -5.09 6.47 -6.65
C LYS A 61 -5.53 6.88 -8.06
N ARG A 62 -4.97 6.24 -9.09
CA ARG A 62 -5.31 6.51 -10.50
C ARG A 62 -6.76 6.14 -10.82
N LYS A 63 -7.27 5.01 -10.30
CA LYS A 63 -8.65 4.58 -10.51
C LYS A 63 -9.65 5.50 -9.83
N LEU A 64 -9.32 6.02 -8.66
CA LEU A 64 -10.15 7.00 -7.95
C LEU A 64 -10.24 8.32 -8.71
N ALA A 65 -9.10 8.83 -9.20
CA ALA A 65 -9.08 10.02 -10.04
C ALA A 65 -9.94 9.85 -11.29
N LEU A 66 -9.85 8.69 -11.95
CA LEU A 66 -10.73 8.36 -13.08
C LEU A 66 -12.21 8.29 -12.67
N GLY A 67 -12.51 7.76 -11.48
CA GLY A 67 -13.86 7.72 -10.93
C GLY A 67 -14.44 9.11 -10.71
N ALA A 68 -13.65 10.02 -10.13
CA ALA A 68 -14.02 11.43 -9.97
C ALA A 68 -14.36 12.07 -11.33
N THR A 69 -13.47 11.96 -12.32
CA THR A 69 -13.71 12.50 -13.67
C THR A 69 -14.98 11.94 -14.32
N LEU A 70 -15.26 10.65 -14.15
CA LEU A 70 -16.47 10.02 -14.68
C LEU A 70 -17.74 10.53 -13.99
N MET A 71 -17.71 10.71 -12.67
CA MET A 71 -18.86 11.28 -11.95
C MET A 71 -19.14 12.72 -12.34
N ASP A 72 -18.08 13.54 -12.48
CA ASP A 72 -18.19 14.92 -12.94
C ASP A 72 -18.82 14.98 -14.34
N THR A 73 -18.35 14.11 -15.25
CA THR A 73 -18.89 14.02 -16.62
C THR A 73 -20.36 13.60 -16.65
N LEU A 74 -20.79 12.81 -15.66
CA LEU A 74 -22.15 12.26 -15.56
C LEU A 74 -23.06 13.09 -14.64
N ASN A 75 -22.60 14.23 -14.11
CA ASN A 75 -23.31 15.06 -13.12
C ASN A 75 -23.81 14.28 -11.90
N ILE A 76 -23.01 13.33 -11.39
CA ILE A 76 -23.32 12.57 -10.18
C ILE A 76 -22.68 13.28 -8.98
N SER A 77 -23.48 13.87 -8.10
CA SER A 77 -23.03 14.80 -7.05
C SER A 77 -22.78 14.18 -5.67
N ASP A 78 -23.04 12.88 -5.46
CA ASP A 78 -23.19 12.36 -4.10
C ASP A 78 -22.53 10.98 -3.88
N PHE A 79 -21.23 10.89 -4.17
CA PHE A 79 -20.50 9.65 -3.90
C PHE A 79 -19.13 9.91 -3.31
N ASN A 80 -19.01 9.59 -2.02
CA ASN A 80 -17.79 9.75 -1.24
C ASN A 80 -16.81 8.61 -1.59
N LEU A 81 -16.23 8.67 -2.80
CA LEU A 81 -15.33 7.67 -3.38
C LEU A 81 -14.12 7.38 -2.46
N ASN A 82 -13.70 8.37 -1.67
CA ASN A 82 -12.61 8.25 -0.70
C ASN A 82 -12.95 7.34 0.49
N ASN A 83 -14.23 7.25 0.90
CA ASN A 83 -14.64 6.38 2.01
C ASN A 83 -14.47 4.89 1.71
N ARG A 84 -14.42 4.49 0.43
CA ARG A 84 -14.20 3.09 0.02
C ARG A 84 -12.74 2.64 0.11
N ILE A 85 -11.83 3.58 0.39
CA ILE A 85 -10.39 3.31 0.54
C ILE A 85 -10.02 3.09 2.00
N LYS A 86 -10.81 3.59 2.97
CA LYS A 86 -10.49 3.52 4.40
C LYS A 86 -10.12 2.09 4.81
N SER A 87 -8.89 1.69 5.10
CA SER A 87 -7.51 2.03 4.70
C SER A 87 -6.77 0.90 5.36
N SER A 88 -6.67 -0.23 4.66
CA SER A 88 -6.11 -1.46 5.23
C SER A 88 -4.62 -1.33 5.60
N ILE A 89 -4.00 -0.21 5.22
CA ILE A 89 -2.71 0.27 5.72
C ILE A 89 -2.99 1.27 6.86
N SER A 90 -2.81 0.83 8.11
CA SER A 90 -2.91 1.72 9.27
C SER A 90 -1.61 2.50 9.46
N SER A 91 -1.70 3.66 10.13
CA SER A 91 -0.50 4.42 10.55
C SER A 91 0.42 3.62 11.46
N THR A 92 -0.15 2.71 12.26
CA THR A 92 0.60 1.80 13.13
C THR A 92 1.46 0.84 12.31
N VAL A 93 0.89 0.20 11.27
CA VAL A 93 1.65 -0.70 10.38
C VAL A 93 2.81 0.02 9.70
N LEU A 94 2.62 1.26 9.24
CA LEU A 94 3.69 2.06 8.64
C LEU A 94 4.79 2.43 9.64
N THR A 95 4.40 2.70 10.89
CA THR A 95 5.35 3.01 11.97
C THR A 95 6.19 1.78 12.32
N ASP A 96 5.54 0.61 12.44
CA ASP A 96 6.21 -0.66 12.71
C ASP A 96 7.18 -1.02 11.58
N LEU A 97 6.78 -0.82 10.32
CA LEU A 97 7.62 -1.02 9.15
C LEU A 97 8.90 -0.16 9.18
N LYS A 98 8.79 1.11 9.61
CA LYS A 98 9.95 2.02 9.72
C LYS A 98 10.94 1.65 10.83
N SER A 99 10.51 0.87 11.83
CA SER A 99 11.37 0.47 12.95
C SER A 99 12.34 -0.66 12.59
N ILE A 100 12.19 -1.25 11.39
CA ILE A 100 12.99 -2.39 10.94
C ILE A 100 14.40 -1.93 10.61
N LYS A 101 15.39 -2.59 11.21
CA LYS A 101 16.81 -2.38 10.90
C LYS A 101 17.22 -3.25 9.73
N PHE A 102 17.91 -2.63 8.78
CA PHE A 102 18.50 -3.29 7.62
C PHE A 102 20.02 -3.35 7.77
N ASN A 103 20.63 -4.42 7.27
CA ASN A 103 22.08 -4.55 7.14
C ASN A 103 22.53 -4.16 5.72
N ASN A 104 21.67 -4.36 4.72
CA ASN A 104 21.89 -3.99 3.33
C ASN A 104 21.39 -2.57 3.06
N PHE A 105 22.33 -1.64 2.88
CA PHE A 105 22.05 -0.23 2.59
C PHE A 105 21.16 -0.01 1.36
N THR A 106 21.30 -0.82 0.31
CA THR A 106 20.46 -0.67 -0.90
C THR A 106 19.02 -1.05 -0.62
N CYS A 107 18.78 -2.14 0.11
CA CYS A 107 17.44 -2.56 0.51
C CYS A 107 16.81 -1.53 1.45
N GLU A 108 17.56 -1.05 2.43
CA GLU A 108 17.13 0.00 3.36
C GLU A 108 16.63 1.24 2.62
N ARG A 109 17.46 1.78 1.71
CA ARG A 109 17.14 2.99 0.97
C ARG A 109 15.89 2.81 0.11
N LEU A 110 15.79 1.71 -0.63
CA LEU A 110 14.64 1.43 -1.49
C LEU A 110 13.35 1.26 -0.67
N PHE A 111 13.43 0.51 0.43
CA PHE A 111 12.31 0.32 1.33
C PHE A 111 11.84 1.66 1.92
N TYR A 112 12.76 2.48 2.43
CA TYR A 112 12.43 3.77 3.02
C TYR A 112 11.76 4.72 2.01
N GLU A 113 12.27 4.80 0.78
CA GLU A 113 11.64 5.58 -0.29
C GLU A 113 10.23 5.09 -0.60
N ASN A 114 10.00 3.77 -0.63
CA ASN A 114 8.67 3.21 -0.85
C ASN A 114 7.70 3.59 0.27
N ILE A 115 8.13 3.48 1.54
CA ILE A 115 7.32 3.84 2.70
C ILE A 115 6.98 5.34 2.70
N LYS A 116 7.95 6.20 2.39
CA LYS A 116 7.74 7.66 2.32
C LYS A 116 6.71 8.02 1.24
N GLN A 117 6.77 7.39 0.08
CA GLN A 117 5.77 7.60 -0.98
C GLN A 117 4.38 7.09 -0.57
N LEU A 118 4.30 5.93 0.09
CA LEU A 118 3.05 5.41 0.63
C LEU A 118 2.39 6.40 1.60
N GLU A 119 3.16 7.01 2.51
CA GLU A 119 2.64 8.02 3.44
C GLU A 119 2.06 9.24 2.72
N LEU A 120 2.77 9.76 1.73
CA LEU A 120 2.29 10.89 0.93
C LEU A 120 0.96 10.57 0.23
N ILE A 121 0.83 9.37 -0.33
CA ILE A 121 -0.42 8.96 -0.99
C ILE A 121 -1.56 8.79 0.02
N LEU A 122 -1.29 8.21 1.18
CA LEU A 122 -2.31 8.02 2.21
C LEU A 122 -2.80 9.35 2.81
N LEU A 123 -1.94 10.38 2.85
CA LEU A 123 -2.35 11.74 3.21
C LEU A 123 -3.34 12.34 2.20
N ASP A 124 -3.15 12.06 0.91
CA ASP A 124 -4.07 12.52 -0.14
C ASP A 124 -5.46 11.87 -0.02
N PHE A 125 -5.55 10.63 0.47
CA PHE A 125 -6.84 9.95 0.69
C PHE A 125 -7.61 10.43 1.92
N ARG A 126 -6.96 11.18 2.83
CA ARG A 126 -7.62 11.74 4.01
C ARG A 126 -8.30 13.09 3.75
N LYS A 127 -8.05 13.69 2.59
CA LYS A 127 -8.69 14.94 2.14
C LYS A 127 -9.97 14.63 1.36
#